data_AF-G9ZU79-F1
#
_entry.id   AF-G9ZU79-F1
#
_cell.length_a   1.000
_cell.length_b   1.000
_cell.length_c   1.000
_cell.angle_alpha   90.00
_cell.angle_beta   90.00
_cell.angle_gamma   90.00
#
_symmetry.space_group_name_H-M   'P 1'
#
loop_
_entity.id
_entity.type
_entity.pdbx_description
1 polymer ?
#
loop_
_entity_poly.entity_id
_entity_poly.type
_entity_poly.pdbx_seq_one_letter_code
_entity_poly.pdbx_strand_id
1 'polypeptide(L)'
;MISRLLRAGGLRYILAFADQGLNALLSLGVTLWLIRRGTAEQLGTYVFWANTVLVIGTFITAFTSVHIYRLPPAAGRYGTERAILSANLGMALVAALLTALVVPLLGHPLGLYAAAVFVPGIVIGLHARAVATARGAMGGAAIISAVPFVAVLGVVVVEAALHLPPSVPLLLLINGLSQGIAGIAIILRLCGPNAADFGPGARRRWRVLARRSGWSLVAGMANEVFTRLYIFMVFAWFGAAALATLTAAQTMLRPATLLAGAFGSAARGPLA
;
A
#
# COMPACT_ATOMS: atom_id res chain seq x y z
N MET A 1 -19.92 -32.30 4.33
CA MET A 1 -20.23 -30.85 4.29
C MET A 1 -19.24 -30.02 5.12
N ILE A 2 -18.90 -30.45 6.34
CA ILE A 2 -17.88 -29.81 7.20
C ILE A 2 -16.48 -29.80 6.57
N SER A 3 -16.07 -30.86 5.86
CA SER A 3 -14.78 -30.91 5.16
C SER A 3 -14.66 -29.94 3.96
N ARG A 4 -15.77 -29.60 3.29
CA ARG A 4 -15.80 -28.59 2.23
C ARG A 4 -15.79 -27.17 2.79
N LEU A 5 -16.45 -26.94 3.93
CA LEU A 5 -16.41 -25.67 4.66
C LEU A 5 -15.03 -25.41 5.28
N LEU A 6 -14.36 -26.43 5.82
CA LEU A 6 -12.97 -26.34 6.29
C LEU A 6 -11.98 -26.09 5.14
N ARG A 7 -12.16 -26.73 3.98
CA ARG A 7 -11.34 -26.45 2.78
C ARG A 7 -11.57 -25.03 2.24
N ALA A 8 -12.82 -24.55 2.23
CA ALA A 8 -13.15 -23.20 1.79
C ALA A 8 -12.66 -22.11 2.76
N GLY A 9 -12.69 -22.37 4.07
CA GLY A 9 -12.09 -21.50 5.08
C GLY A 9 -10.57 -21.48 4.99
N GLY A 10 -9.94 -22.66 4.89
CA GLY A 10 -8.48 -22.80 4.78
C GLY A 10 -7.90 -22.08 3.56
N LEU A 11 -8.55 -22.19 2.39
CA LEU A 11 -8.10 -21.49 1.18
C LEU A 11 -8.11 -19.97 1.35
N ARG A 12 -9.09 -19.40 2.07
CA ARG A 12 -9.14 -17.94 2.33
C ARG A 12 -7.97 -17.47 3.17
N TYR A 13 -7.57 -18.24 4.19
CA TYR A 13 -6.40 -17.91 5.01
C TYR A 13 -5.10 -18.02 4.22
N ILE A 14 -4.95 -19.06 3.38
CA ILE A 14 -3.79 -19.22 2.50
C ILE A 14 -3.69 -18.04 1.53
N LEU A 15 -4.80 -17.64 0.90
CA LEU A 15 -4.81 -16.50 -0.02
C LEU A 15 -4.51 -15.17 0.70
N ALA A 16 -5.01 -14.98 1.93
CA ALA A 16 -4.67 -13.81 2.74
C ALA A 16 -3.19 -13.79 3.15
N PHE A 17 -2.63 -14.95 3.50
CA PHE A 17 -1.21 -15.09 3.80
C PHE A 17 -0.34 -14.82 2.56
N ALA A 18 -0.71 -15.38 1.41
CA ALA A 18 -0.03 -15.16 0.14
C ALA A 18 -0.09 -13.67 -0.28
N ASP A 19 -1.25 -13.03 -0.12
CA ASP A 19 -1.43 -11.60 -0.35
C ASP A 19 -0.44 -10.75 0.47
N GLN A 20 -0.31 -11.01 1.78
CA GLN A 20 0.65 -10.30 2.63
C GLN A 20 2.10 -10.66 2.29
N GLY A 21 2.38 -11.94 2.03
CA GLY A 21 3.70 -12.44 1.67
C GLY A 21 4.23 -11.82 0.38
N LEU A 22 3.40 -11.69 -0.65
CA LEU A 22 3.77 -11.08 -1.93
C LEU A 22 4.11 -9.60 -1.78
N ASN A 23 3.34 -8.84 -1.00
CA ASN A 23 3.65 -7.43 -0.73
C ASN A 23 4.98 -7.28 0.05
N ALA A 24 5.21 -8.14 1.04
CA ALA A 24 6.44 -8.14 1.81
C ALA A 24 7.66 -8.49 0.94
N LEU A 25 7.55 -9.54 0.12
CA LEU A 25 8.60 -9.95 -0.81
C LEU A 25 8.88 -8.90 -1.87
N LEU A 26 7.86 -8.24 -2.41
CA LEU A 26 8.02 -7.12 -3.35
C LEU A 26 8.84 -6.00 -2.72
N SER A 27 8.43 -5.53 -1.53
CA SER A 27 9.10 -4.43 -0.83
C SER A 27 10.54 -4.79 -0.45
N LEU A 28 10.76 -5.98 0.12
CA LEU A 28 12.09 -6.45 0.49
C LEU A 28 12.98 -6.66 -0.73
N GLY A 29 12.47 -7.31 -1.77
CA GLY A 29 13.21 -7.62 -2.99
C GLY A 29 13.70 -6.36 -3.71
N VAL A 30 12.82 -5.36 -3.88
CA VAL A 30 13.21 -4.07 -4.46
C VAL A 30 14.24 -3.35 -3.58
N THR A 31 14.05 -3.37 -2.26
CA THR A 31 15.00 -2.75 -1.32
C THR A 31 16.38 -3.40 -1.42
N LEU A 32 16.47 -4.73 -1.44
CA LEU A 32 17.73 -5.46 -1.58
C LEU A 32 18.38 -5.24 -2.96
N TRP A 33 17.58 -5.18 -4.02
CA TRP A 33 18.05 -4.84 -5.37
C TRP A 33 18.72 -3.46 -5.39
N LEU A 34 18.05 -2.46 -4.82
CA LEU A 34 18.56 -1.09 -4.73
C LEU A 34 19.77 -0.98 -3.80
N ILE A 35 19.82 -1.70 -2.68
CA ILE A 35 21.01 -1.75 -1.82
C ILE A 35 22.22 -2.31 -2.58
N ARG A 36 22.02 -3.36 -3.39
CA ARG A 36 23.11 -4.05 -4.08
C ARG A 36 23.60 -3.33 -5.33
N ARG A 37 22.69 -2.69 -6.09
CA ARG A 37 22.98 -2.18 -7.44
C ARG A 37 22.65 -0.70 -7.64
N GLY A 38 21.88 -0.10 -6.73
CA GLY A 38 21.46 1.28 -6.83
C GLY A 38 22.40 2.25 -6.11
N THR A 39 22.21 3.54 -6.37
CA THR A 39 22.87 4.59 -5.59
C THR A 39 22.12 4.83 -4.27
N ALA A 40 22.79 5.44 -3.29
CA ALA A 40 22.14 5.83 -2.04
C ALA A 40 20.94 6.76 -2.28
N GLU A 41 21.04 7.70 -3.23
CA GLU A 41 19.92 8.57 -3.60
C GLU A 41 18.72 7.81 -4.16
N GLN A 42 18.96 6.80 -5.00
CA GLN A 42 17.91 5.95 -5.56
C GLN A 42 17.18 5.18 -4.46
N LEU A 43 17.92 4.51 -3.58
CA LEU A 43 17.33 3.79 -2.45
C LEU A 43 16.54 4.74 -1.54
N GLY A 44 17.12 5.89 -1.19
CA GLY A 44 16.47 6.89 -0.34
C GLY A 44 15.18 7.42 -0.94
N THR A 45 15.19 7.71 -2.25
CA THR A 45 14.01 8.17 -2.99
C THR A 45 12.91 7.11 -3.03
N TYR A 46 13.26 5.85 -3.31
CA TYR A 46 12.30 4.75 -3.29
C TYR A 46 11.69 4.56 -1.90
N VAL A 47 12.52 4.54 -0.86
CA VAL A 47 12.08 4.37 0.54
C VAL A 47 11.18 5.52 0.94
N PHE A 48 11.53 6.76 0.61
CA PHE A 48 10.68 7.92 0.88
C PHE A 48 9.28 7.71 0.29
N TRP A 49 9.17 7.41 -1.01
CA TRP A 49 7.88 7.20 -1.67
C TRP A 49 7.10 6.00 -1.16
N ALA A 50 7.77 4.88 -0.94
CA ALA A 50 7.15 3.69 -0.36
C ALA A 50 6.53 4.01 1.00
N ASN A 51 7.22 4.79 1.84
CA ASN A 51 6.71 5.20 3.14
C ASN A 51 5.61 6.27 3.06
N THR A 52 5.71 7.23 2.13
CA THR A 52 4.63 8.18 1.86
C THR A 52 3.33 7.45 1.53
N VAL A 53 3.39 6.45 0.64
CA VAL A 53 2.22 5.66 0.27
C VAL A 53 1.74 4.77 1.42
N LEU A 54 2.62 4.27 2.30
CA LEU A 54 2.17 3.56 3.49
C LEU A 54 1.37 4.46 4.43
N VAL A 55 1.82 5.70 4.67
CA VAL A 55 1.07 6.67 5.50
C VAL A 55 -0.29 6.98 4.88
N ILE A 56 -0.32 7.31 3.59
CA ILE A 56 -1.57 7.58 2.84
C ILE A 56 -2.46 6.33 2.82
N GLY A 57 -1.87 5.17 2.59
CA GLY A 57 -2.54 3.88 2.52
C GLY A 57 -3.20 3.51 3.83
N THR A 58 -2.56 3.74 4.98
CA THR A 58 -3.16 3.52 6.30
C THR A 58 -4.33 4.47 6.53
N PHE A 59 -4.23 5.74 6.12
CA PHE A 59 -5.37 6.67 6.18
C PHE A 59 -6.58 6.13 5.41
N ILE A 60 -6.37 5.72 4.16
CA ILE A 60 -7.43 5.20 3.29
C ILE A 60 -7.96 3.87 3.82
N THR A 61 -7.09 3.01 4.34
CA THR A 61 -7.48 1.73 4.89
C THR A 61 -8.31 1.94 6.15
N ALA A 62 -7.90 2.82 7.06
CA ALA A 62 -8.68 3.19 8.24
C ALA A 62 -10.04 3.79 7.85
N PHE A 63 -10.05 4.74 6.90
CA PHE A 63 -11.28 5.33 6.37
C PHE A 63 -12.23 4.27 5.80
N THR A 64 -11.71 3.38 4.97
CA THR A 64 -12.47 2.35 4.26
C THR A 64 -12.99 1.30 5.25
N SER A 65 -12.14 0.84 6.17
CA SER A 65 -12.43 -0.24 7.11
C SER A 65 -13.53 0.12 8.09
N VAL A 66 -13.53 1.36 8.60
CA VAL A 66 -14.54 1.86 9.55
C VAL A 66 -15.95 1.77 8.98
N HIS A 67 -16.09 1.95 7.65
CA HIS A 67 -17.37 1.94 6.98
C HIS A 67 -17.70 0.58 6.37
N ILE A 68 -16.79 0.01 5.57
CA ILE A 68 -17.08 -1.19 4.76
C ILE A 68 -17.35 -2.43 5.62
N TYR A 69 -16.59 -2.67 6.70
CA TYR A 69 -16.77 -3.87 7.53
C TYR A 69 -18.01 -3.85 8.42
N ARG A 70 -18.64 -2.67 8.58
CA ARG A 70 -19.85 -2.51 9.38
C ARG A 70 -21.13 -2.46 8.55
N LEU A 71 -21.02 -2.54 7.21
CA LEU A 71 -22.19 -2.51 6.33
C LEU A 71 -22.92 -3.87 6.37
N PRO A 72 -24.20 -3.91 6.78
CA PRO A 72 -24.99 -5.12 6.68
C PRO A 72 -25.16 -5.50 5.20
N PRO A 73 -25.30 -6.81 4.88
CA PRO A 73 -25.62 -7.28 3.54
C PRO A 73 -27.10 -6.96 3.22
N ALA A 74 -27.41 -5.68 2.97
CA ALA A 74 -28.77 -5.20 2.72
C ALA A 74 -28.82 -4.21 1.53
N ALA A 75 -30.04 -3.91 1.07
CA ALA A 75 -30.32 -2.87 0.09
C ALA A 75 -29.76 -1.53 0.59
N GLY A 76 -28.90 -0.88 -0.20
CA GLY A 76 -28.20 0.36 0.17
C GLY A 76 -26.68 0.23 0.38
N ARG A 77 -26.15 -1.00 0.50
CA ARG A 77 -24.70 -1.28 0.58
C ARG A 77 -23.94 -0.69 -0.61
N TYR A 78 -24.46 -0.90 -1.83
CA TYR A 78 -23.83 -0.41 -3.07
C TYR A 78 -23.68 1.11 -3.10
N GLY A 79 -24.70 1.88 -2.69
CA GLY A 79 -24.63 3.34 -2.67
C GLY A 79 -23.54 3.86 -1.72
N THR A 80 -23.35 3.18 -0.59
CA THR A 80 -22.32 3.54 0.39
C THR A 80 -20.92 3.14 -0.08
N GLU A 81 -20.75 1.94 -0.64
CA GLU A 81 -19.47 1.51 -1.24
C GLU A 81 -19.03 2.46 -2.37
N ARG A 82 -19.95 2.92 -3.23
CA ARG A 82 -19.67 3.90 -4.28
C ARG A 82 -19.21 5.25 -3.74
N ALA A 83 -19.83 5.71 -2.65
CA ALA A 83 -19.47 6.96 -2.00
C ALA A 83 -18.10 6.88 -1.29
N ILE A 84 -17.75 5.71 -0.75
CA ILE A 84 -16.42 5.45 -0.17
C ILE A 84 -15.37 5.40 -1.27
N LEU A 85 -15.62 4.71 -2.39
CA LEU A 85 -14.69 4.70 -3.52
C LEU A 85 -14.44 6.12 -4.04
N SER A 86 -15.50 6.91 -4.27
CA SER A 86 -15.32 8.28 -4.75
C SER A 86 -14.60 9.19 -3.75
N ALA A 87 -14.83 9.01 -2.45
CA ALA A 87 -14.08 9.70 -1.41
C ALA A 87 -12.58 9.31 -1.45
N ASN A 88 -12.28 8.01 -1.53
CA ASN A 88 -10.90 7.51 -1.61
C ASN A 88 -10.19 7.99 -2.87
N LEU A 89 -10.86 8.01 -4.03
CA LEU A 89 -10.30 8.57 -5.25
C LEU A 89 -10.05 10.07 -5.13
N GLY A 90 -10.95 10.82 -4.48
CA GLY A 90 -10.75 12.23 -4.17
C GLY A 90 -9.53 12.45 -3.27
N MET A 91 -9.38 11.64 -2.22
CA MET A 91 -8.22 11.69 -1.32
C MET A 91 -6.93 11.29 -2.03
N ALA A 92 -6.98 10.28 -2.91
CA ALA A 92 -5.86 9.86 -3.75
C ALA A 92 -5.40 10.98 -4.68
N LEU A 93 -6.36 11.65 -5.32
CA LEU A 93 -6.10 12.78 -6.21
C LEU A 93 -5.46 13.93 -5.43
N VAL A 94 -6.02 14.29 -4.27
CA VAL A 94 -5.42 15.33 -3.41
C VAL A 94 -4.00 14.94 -3.00
N ALA A 95 -3.77 13.70 -2.59
CA ALA A 95 -2.44 13.22 -2.21
C ALA A 95 -1.45 13.24 -3.40
N ALA A 96 -1.91 12.86 -4.61
CA ALA A 96 -1.12 12.92 -5.84
C ALA A 96 -0.79 14.36 -6.24
N LEU A 97 -1.73 15.29 -6.09
CA LEU A 97 -1.52 16.72 -6.36
C LEU A 97 -0.56 17.34 -5.35
N LEU A 98 -0.74 17.06 -4.05
CA LEU A 98 0.19 17.51 -3.01
C LEU A 98 1.59 16.94 -3.23
N THR A 99 1.68 15.67 -3.61
CA THR A 99 2.93 15.04 -4.04
C THR A 99 3.54 15.80 -5.21
N ALA A 100 2.79 16.03 -6.28
CA ALA A 100 3.28 16.77 -7.45
C ALA A 100 3.71 18.22 -7.12
N LEU A 101 3.10 18.85 -6.11
CA LEU A 101 3.43 20.21 -5.63
C LEU A 101 4.68 20.26 -4.74
N VAL A 102 4.84 19.29 -3.84
CA VAL A 102 5.93 19.28 -2.85
C VAL A 102 7.25 18.82 -3.47
N VAL A 103 7.22 17.93 -4.45
CA VAL A 103 8.44 17.32 -5.00
C VAL A 103 9.34 18.28 -5.77
N PRO A 104 8.84 19.25 -6.56
CA PRO A 104 9.66 20.30 -7.14
C PRO A 104 10.42 21.13 -6.08
N LEU A 105 9.84 21.27 -4.88
CA LEU A 105 10.48 21.98 -3.75
C LEU A 105 11.62 21.17 -3.11
N LEU A 106 11.65 19.85 -3.32
CA LEU A 106 12.68 18.95 -2.80
C LEU A 106 13.91 18.85 -3.73
N GLY A 107 13.91 19.55 -4.87
CA GLY A 107 15.09 19.70 -5.75
C GLY A 107 15.56 18.44 -6.48
N HIS A 108 14.87 17.30 -6.35
CA HIS A 108 15.27 16.03 -6.98
C HIS A 108 14.46 15.73 -8.27
N PRO A 109 15.10 15.75 -9.45
CA PRO A 109 14.40 15.65 -10.74
C PRO A 109 13.93 14.23 -11.14
N LEU A 110 14.42 13.17 -10.48
CA LEU A 110 14.26 11.78 -10.95
C LEU A 110 13.29 10.98 -10.06
N GLY A 111 11.99 11.21 -10.24
CA GLY A 111 10.92 10.49 -9.51
C GLY A 111 9.53 11.13 -9.58
N LEU A 112 9.47 12.40 -9.99
CA LEU A 112 8.29 13.27 -10.07
C LEU A 112 7.05 12.63 -10.72
N TYR A 113 7.18 12.16 -11.96
CA TYR A 113 6.03 11.63 -12.72
C TYR A 113 5.63 10.23 -12.27
N ALA A 114 6.61 9.40 -11.90
CA ALA A 114 6.35 8.05 -11.43
C ALA A 114 5.62 8.05 -10.08
N ALA A 115 6.00 8.95 -9.16
CA ALA A 115 5.32 9.13 -7.88
C ALA A 115 3.86 9.57 -8.05
N ALA A 116 3.58 10.47 -9.00
CA ALA A 116 2.24 10.95 -9.31
C ALA A 116 1.30 9.84 -9.82
N VAL A 117 1.84 8.77 -10.42
CA VAL A 117 1.07 7.59 -10.83
C VAL A 117 1.07 6.51 -9.73
N PHE A 118 2.21 6.35 -9.06
CA PHE A 118 2.41 5.41 -7.97
C PHE A 118 1.39 5.61 -6.85
N VAL A 119 1.31 6.82 -6.29
CA VAL A 119 0.41 7.12 -5.17
C VAL A 119 -1.05 6.73 -5.49
N PRO A 120 -1.71 7.29 -6.53
CA PRO A 120 -3.11 6.96 -6.79
C PRO A 120 -3.32 5.50 -7.19
N GLY A 121 -2.37 4.89 -7.92
CA GLY A 121 -2.44 3.47 -8.28
C GLY A 121 -2.49 2.56 -7.05
N ILE A 122 -1.62 2.81 -6.06
CA ILE A 122 -1.63 2.05 -4.82
C ILE A 122 -2.92 2.27 -4.02
N VAL A 123 -3.42 3.52 -3.95
CA VAL A 123 -4.69 3.83 -3.27
C VAL A 123 -5.86 3.04 -3.88
N ILE A 124 -5.96 3.03 -5.20
CA ILE A 124 -6.99 2.27 -5.92
C ILE A 124 -6.89 0.78 -5.57
N GLY A 125 -5.68 0.23 -5.60
CA GLY A 125 -5.44 -1.17 -5.24
C GLY A 125 -5.81 -1.50 -3.79
N LEU A 126 -5.48 -0.62 -2.84
CA LEU A 126 -5.84 -0.81 -1.42
C LEU A 126 -7.36 -0.80 -1.22
N HIS A 127 -8.07 0.13 -1.85
CA HIS A 127 -9.52 0.15 -1.78
C HIS A 127 -10.14 -1.09 -2.46
N ALA A 128 -9.67 -1.47 -3.65
CA ALA A 128 -10.13 -2.66 -4.35
C ALA A 128 -9.92 -3.93 -3.52
N ARG A 129 -8.78 -4.05 -2.82
CA ARG A 129 -8.51 -5.13 -1.86
C ARG A 129 -9.52 -5.13 -0.73
N ALA A 130 -9.77 -3.99 -0.09
CA ALA A 130 -10.77 -3.88 0.98
C ALA A 130 -12.18 -4.30 0.53
N VAL A 131 -12.61 -3.88 -0.66
CA VAL A 131 -13.90 -4.29 -1.26
C VAL A 131 -13.92 -5.80 -1.54
N ALA A 132 -12.87 -6.34 -2.14
CA ALA A 132 -12.77 -7.78 -2.42
C ALA A 132 -12.84 -8.61 -1.13
N THR A 133 -12.09 -8.20 -0.10
CA THR A 133 -12.12 -8.84 1.24
C THR A 133 -13.51 -8.76 1.87
N ALA A 134 -14.16 -7.60 1.85
CA ALA A 134 -15.49 -7.40 2.42
C ALA A 134 -16.62 -8.15 1.68
N ARG A 135 -16.36 -8.59 0.45
CA ARG A 135 -17.26 -9.44 -0.35
C ARG A 135 -16.85 -10.91 -0.34
N GLY A 136 -15.83 -11.30 0.44
CA GLY A 136 -15.33 -12.67 0.52
C GLY A 136 -14.57 -13.14 -0.72
N ALA A 137 -14.23 -12.25 -1.65
CA ALA A 137 -13.55 -12.51 -2.90
C ALA A 137 -12.00 -12.47 -2.73
N MET A 138 -11.46 -13.28 -1.82
CA MET A 138 -10.01 -13.27 -1.49
C MET A 138 -9.11 -13.55 -2.69
N GLY A 139 -9.59 -14.29 -3.70
CA GLY A 139 -8.86 -14.48 -4.95
C GLY A 139 -8.61 -13.17 -5.70
N GLY A 140 -9.56 -12.24 -5.68
CA GLY A 140 -9.38 -10.90 -6.26
C GLY A 140 -8.36 -10.07 -5.49
N ALA A 141 -8.35 -10.15 -4.16
CA ALA A 141 -7.35 -9.48 -3.33
C ALA A 141 -5.93 -10.00 -3.62
N ALA A 142 -5.77 -11.32 -3.73
CA ALA A 142 -4.49 -11.94 -4.07
C ALA A 142 -3.99 -11.53 -5.47
N ILE A 143 -4.87 -11.42 -6.46
CA ILE A 143 -4.52 -10.95 -7.81
C ILE A 143 -3.99 -9.50 -7.77
N ILE A 144 -4.63 -8.62 -6.99
CA ILE A 144 -4.19 -7.22 -6.86
C ILE A 144 -2.76 -7.10 -6.32
N SER A 145 -2.29 -8.08 -5.54
CA SER A 145 -0.92 -8.13 -5.03
C SER A 145 0.04 -8.93 -5.91
N ALA A 146 -0.43 -9.96 -6.59
CA ALA A 146 0.39 -10.78 -7.48
C ALA A 146 0.78 -10.03 -8.77
N VAL A 147 -0.12 -9.24 -9.34
CA VAL A 147 0.12 -8.47 -10.57
C VAL A 147 1.29 -7.49 -10.42
N PRO A 148 1.33 -6.57 -9.42
CA PRO A 148 2.49 -5.70 -9.21
C PRO A 148 3.75 -6.48 -8.84
N PHE A 149 3.65 -7.56 -8.07
CA PHE A 149 4.80 -8.41 -7.76
C PHE A 149 5.47 -8.95 -9.03
N VAL A 150 4.69 -9.58 -9.93
CA VAL A 150 5.21 -10.14 -11.19
C VAL A 150 5.74 -9.04 -12.11
N ALA A 151 5.03 -7.92 -12.23
CA ALA A 151 5.43 -6.83 -13.11
C ALA A 151 6.76 -6.19 -12.67
N VAL A 152 6.91 -5.90 -11.37
CA VAL A 152 8.14 -5.33 -10.81
C VAL A 152 9.28 -6.36 -10.83
N LEU A 153 9.01 -7.62 -10.51
CA LEU A 153 10.00 -8.69 -10.62
C LEU A 153 10.52 -8.80 -12.06
N GLY A 154 9.64 -8.68 -13.05
CA GLY A 154 10.03 -8.63 -14.46
C GLY A 154 11.00 -7.50 -14.77
N VAL A 155 10.75 -6.29 -14.27
CA VAL A 155 11.67 -5.14 -14.40
C VAL A 155 13.03 -5.48 -13.79
N VAL A 156 13.05 -5.97 -12.55
CA VAL A 156 14.30 -6.32 -11.84
C VAL A 156 15.08 -7.41 -12.59
N VAL A 157 14.41 -8.43 -13.09
CA VAL A 157 15.04 -9.53 -13.85
C VAL A 157 15.63 -9.01 -15.17
N VAL A 158 14.91 -8.16 -15.89
CA VAL A 158 15.40 -7.56 -17.15
C VAL A 158 16.59 -6.64 -16.89
N GLU A 159 16.51 -5.77 -15.88
CA GLU A 159 17.63 -4.91 -15.48
C GLU A 159 18.86 -5.75 -15.10
N ALA A 160 18.66 -6.82 -14.33
CA ALA A 160 19.74 -7.72 -13.92
C ALA A 160 20.37 -8.48 -15.09
N ALA A 161 19.56 -9.02 -16.00
CA ALA A 161 20.01 -9.79 -17.17
C ALA A 161 20.76 -8.92 -18.17
N LEU A 162 20.35 -7.65 -18.32
CA LEU A 162 20.98 -6.68 -19.22
C LEU A 162 22.07 -5.83 -18.54
N HIS A 163 22.39 -6.11 -17.27
CA HIS A 163 23.34 -5.34 -16.46
C HIS A 163 23.05 -3.84 -16.39
N LEU A 164 21.76 -3.47 -16.45
CA LEU A 164 21.31 -2.09 -16.35
C LEU A 164 21.29 -1.63 -14.88
N PRO A 165 21.56 -0.33 -14.61
CA PRO A 165 21.38 0.22 -13.27
C PRO A 165 19.88 0.24 -12.90
N PRO A 166 19.53 0.10 -11.60
CA PRO A 166 18.13 0.14 -11.17
C PRO A 166 17.45 1.46 -11.52
N SER A 167 16.24 1.39 -12.08
CA SER A 167 15.42 2.57 -12.38
C SER A 167 14.29 2.74 -11.38
N VAL A 168 14.52 3.56 -10.34
CA VAL A 168 13.49 3.91 -9.34
C VAL A 168 12.21 4.47 -9.96
N PRO A 169 12.26 5.39 -10.94
CA PRO A 169 11.05 5.86 -11.60
C PRO A 169 10.27 4.73 -12.28
N LEU A 170 10.96 3.80 -12.94
CA LEU A 170 10.30 2.66 -13.59
C LEU A 170 9.66 1.72 -12.58
N LEU A 171 10.38 1.39 -11.49
CA LEU A 171 9.87 0.54 -10.41
C LEU A 171 8.61 1.14 -9.76
N LEU A 172 8.62 2.43 -9.44
CA LEU A 172 7.46 3.14 -8.89
C LEU A 172 6.29 3.18 -9.88
N LEU A 173 6.57 3.51 -11.15
CA LEU A 173 5.56 3.60 -12.19
C LEU A 173 4.88 2.25 -12.44
N ILE A 174 5.66 1.19 -12.64
CA ILE A 174 5.15 -0.15 -12.90
C ILE A 174 4.37 -0.68 -11.70
N ASN A 175 4.87 -0.49 -10.48
CA ASN A 175 4.16 -0.89 -9.27
C ASN A 175 2.80 -0.17 -9.17
N GLY A 176 2.80 1.15 -9.33
CA GLY A 176 1.60 1.98 -9.31
C GLY A 176 0.56 1.59 -10.35
N LEU A 177 0.99 1.53 -11.61
CA LEU A 177 0.12 1.21 -12.74
C LEU A 177 -0.47 -0.20 -12.61
N SER A 178 0.37 -1.20 -12.35
CA SER A 178 -0.06 -2.58 -12.27
C SER A 178 -1.05 -2.80 -11.11
N GLN A 179 -0.81 -2.18 -9.96
CA GLN A 179 -1.72 -2.23 -8.81
C GLN A 179 -3.03 -1.45 -9.08
N GLY A 180 -2.95 -0.29 -9.73
CA GLY A 180 -4.10 0.51 -10.13
C GLY A 180 -4.99 -0.21 -11.16
N ILE A 181 -4.39 -0.77 -12.21
CA ILE A 181 -5.09 -1.51 -13.28
C ILE A 181 -5.75 -2.76 -12.70
N ALA A 182 -5.03 -3.56 -11.91
CA ALA A 182 -5.60 -4.73 -11.25
C ALA A 182 -6.74 -4.34 -10.31
N GLY A 183 -6.57 -3.26 -9.54
CA GLY A 183 -7.61 -2.72 -8.67
C GLY A 183 -8.87 -2.30 -9.42
N ILE A 184 -8.72 -1.55 -10.52
CA ILE A 184 -9.84 -1.13 -11.39
C ILE A 184 -10.56 -2.35 -11.96
N ALA A 185 -9.83 -3.32 -12.52
CA ALA A 185 -10.41 -4.52 -13.09
C ALA A 185 -11.25 -5.30 -12.07
N ILE A 186 -10.75 -5.44 -10.84
CA ILE A 186 -11.49 -6.10 -9.75
C ILE A 186 -12.70 -5.27 -9.29
N ILE A 187 -12.56 -3.96 -9.17
CA ILE A 187 -13.69 -3.06 -8.83
C ILE A 187 -14.79 -3.17 -9.89
N LEU A 188 -14.46 -3.09 -11.17
CA LEU A 188 -15.43 -3.21 -12.27
C LEU A 188 -16.09 -4.59 -12.28
N ARG A 189 -15.34 -5.66 -12.05
CA ARG A 189 -15.87 -7.02 -11.95
C ARG A 189 -16.85 -7.19 -10.78
N LEU A 190 -16.55 -6.61 -9.62
CA LEU A 190 -17.37 -6.78 -8.42
C LEU A 190 -18.54 -5.79 -8.36
N CYS A 191 -18.33 -4.55 -8.79
CA CYS A 191 -19.27 -3.44 -8.57
C CYS A 191 -19.95 -2.95 -9.86
N GLY A 192 -19.50 -3.39 -11.03
CA GLY A 192 -19.99 -2.92 -12.33
C GLY A 192 -19.40 -1.57 -12.76
N PRO A 193 -19.85 -1.01 -13.90
CA PRO A 193 -19.29 0.20 -14.50
C PRO A 193 -19.51 1.47 -13.68
N ASN A 194 -20.56 1.49 -12.85
CA ASN A 194 -20.92 2.64 -12.02
C ASN A 194 -20.35 2.53 -10.59
N ALA A 195 -19.11 2.05 -10.44
CA ALA A 195 -18.53 1.74 -9.14
C ALA A 195 -18.26 2.96 -8.24
N ALA A 196 -18.11 4.17 -8.81
CA ALA A 196 -17.92 5.42 -8.05
C ALA A 196 -19.14 6.34 -8.21
N ASP A 197 -19.35 7.23 -7.23
CA ASP A 197 -20.40 8.26 -7.28
C ASP A 197 -19.82 9.66 -7.02
N PHE A 198 -19.68 10.44 -8.09
CA PHE A 198 -19.27 11.84 -8.08
C PHE A 198 -20.43 12.83 -8.33
N GLY A 199 -21.68 12.39 -8.16
CA GLY A 199 -22.86 13.22 -8.40
C GLY A 199 -22.98 14.44 -7.46
N PRO A 200 -24.01 15.29 -7.65
CA PRO A 200 -24.16 16.58 -6.93
C PRO A 200 -24.16 16.46 -5.39
N GLY A 201 -24.60 15.31 -4.87
CA GLY A 201 -24.60 15.00 -3.43
C GLY A 201 -23.30 14.43 -2.85
N ALA A 202 -22.27 14.19 -3.68
CA ALA A 202 -21.05 13.50 -3.26
C ALA A 202 -20.34 14.21 -2.10
N ARG A 203 -20.18 15.54 -2.18
CA ARG A 203 -19.54 16.34 -1.11
C ARG A 203 -20.26 16.23 0.23
N ARG A 204 -21.60 16.10 0.23
CA ARG A 204 -22.37 15.91 1.47
C ARG A 204 -22.11 14.52 2.06
N ARG A 205 -22.13 13.48 1.22
CA ARG A 205 -21.82 12.10 1.64
C ARG A 205 -20.40 11.97 2.18
N TRP A 206 -19.41 12.55 1.49
CA TRP A 206 -18.02 12.55 1.96
C TRP A 206 -17.87 13.23 3.31
N ARG A 207 -18.54 14.37 3.54
CA ARG A 207 -18.55 15.04 4.85
C ARG A 207 -19.15 14.17 5.96
N VAL A 208 -20.23 13.45 5.67
CA VAL A 208 -20.84 12.52 6.63
C VAL A 208 -19.87 11.37 6.95
N LEU A 209 -19.24 10.78 5.94
CA LEU A 209 -18.25 9.72 6.12
C LEU A 209 -17.06 10.21 6.94
N ALA A 210 -16.50 11.38 6.61
CA ALA A 210 -15.36 11.97 7.31
C ALA A 210 -15.65 12.24 8.79
N ARG A 211 -16.83 12.82 9.11
CA ARG A 211 -17.25 13.07 10.50
C ARG A 211 -17.36 11.78 11.31
N ARG A 212 -17.82 10.70 10.69
CA ARG A 212 -17.94 9.38 11.34
C ARG A 212 -16.61 8.64 11.47
N SER A 213 -15.62 8.97 10.67
CA SER A 213 -14.29 8.36 10.72
C SER A 213 -13.30 9.07 11.66
N GLY A 214 -13.65 10.25 12.19
CA GLY A 214 -12.71 11.20 12.82
C GLY A 214 -11.68 10.57 13.76
N TRP A 215 -12.14 9.89 14.82
CA TRP A 215 -11.22 9.29 15.82
C TRP A 215 -10.38 8.14 15.26
N SER A 216 -10.94 7.27 14.42
CA SER A 216 -10.18 6.17 13.81
C SER A 216 -9.12 6.66 12.84
N LEU A 217 -9.40 7.75 12.11
CA LEU A 217 -8.42 8.39 11.24
C LEU A 217 -7.31 9.04 12.04
N VAL A 218 -7.65 9.78 13.10
CA VAL A 218 -6.65 10.43 13.97
C VAL A 218 -5.76 9.39 14.62
N ALA A 219 -6.32 8.32 15.18
CA ALA A 219 -5.55 7.25 15.81
C ALA A 219 -4.63 6.52 14.81
N GLY A 220 -5.16 6.12 13.65
CA GLY A 220 -4.37 5.46 12.61
C GLY A 220 -3.25 6.34 12.04
N MET A 221 -3.56 7.61 11.80
CA MET A 221 -2.58 8.59 11.29
C MET A 221 -1.52 8.93 12.32
N ALA A 222 -1.91 9.17 13.58
CA ALA A 222 -0.95 9.46 14.64
C ALA A 222 0.05 8.31 14.75
N ASN A 223 -0.43 7.06 14.75
CA ASN A 223 0.45 5.89 14.84
C ASN A 223 1.43 5.81 13.65
N GLU A 224 0.96 5.93 12.41
CA GLU A 224 1.84 5.86 11.24
C GLU A 224 2.80 7.04 11.13
N VAL A 225 2.33 8.25 11.43
CA VAL A 225 3.19 9.43 11.46
C VAL A 225 4.24 9.25 12.52
N PHE A 226 3.92 8.87 13.76
CA PHE A 226 4.93 8.66 14.81
C PHE A 226 5.92 7.55 14.45
N THR A 227 5.44 6.45 13.88
CA THR A 227 6.30 5.30 13.53
C THR A 227 7.25 5.61 12.37
N ARG A 228 6.85 6.52 11.46
CA ARG A 228 7.61 6.85 10.24
C ARG A 228 8.16 8.28 10.23
N LEU A 229 7.95 9.08 11.28
CA LEU A 229 8.35 10.48 11.34
C LEU A 229 9.84 10.64 11.04
N TYR A 230 10.65 9.72 11.58
CA TYR A 230 12.09 9.71 11.37
C TYR A 230 12.46 9.63 9.88
N ILE A 231 11.68 8.93 9.04
CA ILE A 231 11.95 8.78 7.60
C ILE A 231 11.85 10.14 6.92
N PHE A 232 10.77 10.88 7.22
CA PHE A 232 10.53 12.19 6.63
C PHE A 232 11.48 13.25 7.19
N MET A 233 11.76 13.23 8.50
CA MET A 233 12.73 14.13 9.13
C MET A 233 14.14 13.91 8.58
N VAL A 234 14.59 12.66 8.51
CA VAL A 234 15.93 12.35 8.00
C VAL A 234 16.05 12.73 6.53
N PHE A 235 15.04 12.44 5.72
CA PHE A 235 15.03 12.86 4.32
C PHE A 235 15.08 14.39 4.18
N ALA A 236 14.28 15.13 4.95
CA ALA A 236 14.19 16.58 4.85
C ALA A 236 15.47 17.30 5.33
N TRP A 237 16.11 16.81 6.39
CA TRP A 237 17.29 17.46 6.98
C TRP A 237 18.63 16.95 6.44
N PHE A 238 18.72 15.66 6.14
CA PHE A 238 19.98 14.99 5.76
C PHE A 238 19.96 14.42 4.33
N GLY A 239 18.82 14.52 3.63
CA GLY A 239 18.68 14.10 2.24
C GLY A 239 18.43 12.60 2.05
N ALA A 240 18.20 12.22 0.78
CA ALA A 240 17.88 10.85 0.38
C ALA A 240 18.99 9.84 0.73
N ALA A 241 20.25 10.22 0.54
CA ALA A 241 21.39 9.33 0.79
C ALA A 241 21.50 8.93 2.27
N ALA A 242 21.30 9.86 3.20
CA ALA A 242 21.33 9.56 4.64
C ALA A 242 20.18 8.62 5.04
N LEU A 243 18.98 8.84 4.50
CA LEU A 243 17.85 7.94 4.70
C LEU A 243 18.16 6.53 4.19
N ALA A 244 18.84 6.42 3.04
CA ALA A 244 19.23 5.14 2.46
C ALA A 244 20.20 4.37 3.36
N THR A 245 21.22 5.02 3.93
CA THR A 245 22.16 4.38 4.86
C THR A 245 21.43 3.84 6.10
N LEU A 246 20.55 4.65 6.70
CA LEU A 246 19.76 4.23 7.86
C LEU A 246 18.85 3.04 7.51
N THR A 247 18.20 3.08 6.36
CA THR A 247 17.28 2.03 5.90
C THR A 247 18.00 0.74 5.55
N ALA A 248 19.18 0.83 4.93
CA ALA A 248 20.02 -0.32 4.63
C ALA A 248 20.47 -1.01 5.93
N ALA A 249 20.95 -0.23 6.91
CA ALA A 249 21.31 -0.76 8.23
C ALA A 249 20.12 -1.44 8.91
N GLN A 250 18.95 -0.79 8.95
CA GLN A 250 17.74 -1.36 9.55
C GLN A 250 17.30 -2.65 8.84
N THR A 251 17.32 -2.69 7.51
CA THR A 251 16.96 -3.88 6.73
C THR A 251 17.89 -5.05 7.03
N MET A 252 19.19 -4.81 7.13
CA MET A 252 20.20 -5.84 7.40
C MET A 252 20.20 -6.31 8.87
N LEU A 253 19.85 -5.43 9.81
CA LEU A 253 19.80 -5.75 11.24
C LEU A 253 18.47 -6.39 11.66
N ARG A 254 17.40 -6.25 10.86
CA ARG A 254 16.06 -6.75 11.20
C ARG A 254 16.04 -8.26 11.52
N PRO A 255 16.72 -9.14 10.77
CA PRO A 255 16.79 -10.56 11.12
C PRO A 255 17.37 -10.81 12.52
N ALA A 256 18.39 -10.05 12.94
CA ALA A 256 18.97 -10.17 14.27
C ALA A 256 17.97 -9.79 15.37
N THR A 257 17.17 -8.74 15.15
CA THR A 257 16.11 -8.34 16.11
C THR A 257 14.97 -9.36 16.20
N LEU A 258 14.61 -10.01 15.08
CA LEU A 258 13.62 -11.07 15.07
C LEU A 258 14.12 -12.34 15.76
N LEU A 259 15.40 -12.70 15.56
CA LEU A 259 16.04 -13.80 16.29
C LEU A 259 16.10 -13.52 17.79
N ALA A 260 16.50 -12.31 18.20
CA ALA A 260 16.50 -11.91 19.60
C ALA A 260 15.09 -11.97 20.23
N GLY A 261 14.06 -11.55 19.50
CA GLY A 261 12.66 -11.66 19.92
C GLY A 261 12.16 -13.12 20.00
N ALA A 262 12.56 -13.96 19.05
CA ALA A 262 12.24 -15.39 19.06
C ALA A 262 12.92 -16.12 20.24
N PHE A 263 14.20 -15.85 20.51
CA PHE A 263 14.90 -16.35 21.69
C PHE A 263 14.28 -15.83 23.00
N GLY A 264 13.92 -14.55 23.05
CA GLY A 264 13.22 -13.97 24.21
C GLY A 264 11.84 -14.59 24.44
N SER A 265 11.14 -14.98 23.39
CA SER A 265 9.85 -15.68 23.49
C SER A 265 10.02 -17.15 23.88
N ALA A 266 11.04 -17.83 23.37
CA ALA A 266 11.41 -19.19 23.76
C ALA A 266 11.90 -19.26 25.22
N ALA A 267 12.63 -18.25 25.69
CA ALA A 267 13.15 -18.17 27.05
C ALA A 267 12.06 -17.88 28.10
N ARG A 268 10.89 -17.36 27.70
CA ARG A 268 9.79 -17.06 28.61
C ARG A 268 8.98 -18.28 29.06
N GLY A 269 9.24 -19.47 28.50
CA GLY A 269 8.53 -20.71 28.84
C GLY A 269 7.02 -20.64 28.56
N PRO A 270 6.29 -21.78 28.61
CA PRO A 270 4.84 -21.72 28.70
C PRO A 270 4.48 -21.00 30.01
N LEU A 271 3.62 -19.98 29.93
CA LEU A 271 3.01 -19.40 31.12
C LEU A 271 2.35 -20.54 31.92
N ALA A 272 2.87 -20.79 33.13
CA ALA A 272 2.28 -21.68 34.11
C ALA A 272 0.96 -21.11 34.66
#